data_AF-A0A7C6H3T3-F1
#
_entry.id   AF-A0A7C6H3T3-F1
#
_cell.length_a   1.000
_cell.length_b   1.000
_cell.length_c   1.000
_cell.angle_alpha   90.00
_cell.angle_beta   90.00
_cell.angle_gamma   90.00
#
_symmetry.space_group_name_H-M   'P 1'
#
loop_
_entity.id
_entity.type
_entity.pdbx_description
1 polymer ?
#
loop_
_entity_poly.entity_id
_entity_poly.type
_entity_poly.pdbx_seq_one_letter_code
_entity_poly.pdbx_strand_id
1 'polypeptide(L)' 'MGLFEDLERVKLRFISVCEDMVGRGQLSESEFQQVLELLDKMDDYDDRQFLEELGEISKGMTDFIDWKAMAKARR' A
#
# COMPACT_ATOMS: atom_id res chain seq x y z
N MET A 1 5.00 4.06 -23.16
CA MET A 1 4.15 3.69 -22.01
C MET A 1 4.59 4.58 -20.87
N GLY A 2 3.67 5.41 -20.39
CA GLY A 2 3.97 6.53 -19.51
C GLY A 2 4.01 6.10 -18.05
N LEU A 3 4.77 6.83 -17.22
CA LEU A 3 4.88 6.63 -15.77
C LEU A 3 3.52 6.50 -15.04
N PHE A 4 2.45 7.07 -15.62
CA PHE A 4 1.09 6.98 -15.12
C PHE A 4 0.51 5.56 -15.19
N GLU A 5 0.73 4.84 -16.31
CA GLU A 5 0.26 3.46 -16.49
C GLU A 5 0.98 2.48 -15.55
N ASP A 6 2.24 2.77 -15.23
CA ASP A 6 3.03 1.95 -14.32
C ASP A 6 2.57 2.12 -12.86
N LEU A 7 2.21 3.34 -12.47
CA LEU A 7 1.71 3.65 -11.12
C LEU A 7 0.34 3.01 -10.85
N GLU A 8 -0.60 3.14 -11.79
CA GLU A 8 -1.91 2.49 -11.68
C GLU A 8 -1.78 0.97 -11.57
N ARG A 9 -0.87 0.36 -12.33
CA ARG A 9 -0.60 -1.08 -12.24
C ARG A 9 -0.04 -1.49 -10.87
N VAL A 10 0.81 -0.66 -10.28
CA VAL A 10 1.32 -0.90 -8.92
C VAL A 10 0.21 -0.77 -7.89
N LYS A 11 -0.66 0.25 -7.98
CA LYS A 11 -1.84 0.39 -7.10
C LYS A 11 -2.74 -0.84 -7.17
N LEU A 12 -3.08 -1.30 -8.37
CA LEU A 12 -3.92 -2.49 -8.56
C LEU A 12 -3.30 -3.76 -7.95
N ARG A 13 -1.98 -3.96 -8.12
CA ARG A 13 -1.29 -5.09 -7.49
C ARG A 13 -1.29 -4.98 -5.96
N PHE A 14 -1.09 -3.79 -5.43
CA PHE A 14 -1.09 -3.56 -3.99
C PHE A 14 -2.48 -3.82 -3.39
N ILE A 15 -3.55 -3.34 -4.04
CA ILE A 15 -4.94 -3.63 -3.64
C ILE A 15 -5.20 -5.14 -3.60
N SER A 16 -4.80 -5.87 -4.65
CA SER A 16 -4.97 -7.32 -4.70
C SER A 16 -4.25 -8.06 -3.57
N VAL A 17 -3.06 -7.59 -3.16
CA VAL A 17 -2.36 -8.15 -1.98
C VAL A 17 -3.14 -7.87 -0.70
N CYS A 18 -3.67 -6.66 -0.53
CA CYS A 18 -4.49 -6.32 0.64
C CYS A 18 -5.80 -7.12 0.68
N GLU A 19 -6.45 -7.38 -0.46
CA GLU A 19 -7.62 -8.26 -0.55
C GLU A 19 -7.30 -9.69 -0.07
N ASP A 20 -6.17 -10.25 -0.51
CA ASP A 20 -5.69 -11.55 -0.04
C ASP A 20 -5.45 -11.56 1.48
N MET A 21 -4.96 -10.46 2.03
CA MET A 21 -4.73 -10.32 3.48
C MET A 21 -6.04 -10.24 4.26
N VAL A 22 -7.07 -9.60 3.71
CA VAL A 22 -8.43 -9.65 4.27
C VAL A 22 -8.97 -11.07 4.26
N GLY A 23 -8.82 -11.79 3.14
CA GLY A 23 -9.24 -13.19 3.02
C GLY A 23 -8.56 -14.14 4.02
N ARG A 24 -7.35 -13.78 4.48
CA ARG A 24 -6.58 -14.52 5.51
C ARG A 24 -6.83 -14.03 6.94
N GLY A 25 -7.66 -13.01 7.13
CA GLY A 25 -7.92 -12.40 8.44
C GLY A 25 -6.74 -11.60 9.02
N GLN A 26 -5.77 -11.23 8.17
CA GLN A 26 -4.60 -10.43 8.55
C GLN A 26 -4.88 -8.92 8.47
N LEU A 27 -5.92 -8.54 7.75
CA LEU A 27 -6.45 -7.18 7.65
C LEU A 27 -7.97 -7.27 7.83
N SER A 28 -8.57 -6.38 8.60
CA SER A 28 -10.03 -6.29 8.64
C SER A 28 -10.57 -5.55 7.41
N GLU A 29 -11.83 -5.77 7.05
CA GLU A 29 -12.49 -5.03 5.96
C GLU A 29 -12.45 -3.50 6.19
N SER A 30 -12.56 -3.07 7.44
CA SER A 30 -12.47 -1.64 7.81
C SER A 30 -11.08 -1.05 7.62
N GLU A 31 -10.03 -1.82 7.90
CA GLU A 31 -8.64 -1.38 7.67
C GLU A 31 -8.34 -1.38 6.16
N PHE A 32 -8.84 -2.37 5.41
CA PHE A 32 -8.73 -2.38 3.95
C PHE A 32 -9.40 -1.16 3.30
N GLN A 33 -10.59 -0.78 3.76
CA GLN A 33 -11.28 0.41 3.26
C GLN A 33 -10.45 1.69 3.49
N GLN A 34 -9.80 1.81 4.66
CA GLN A 34 -8.91 2.94 4.96
C GLN A 34 -7.66 2.94 4.05
N VAL A 35 -7.11 1.77 3.71
CA VAL A 35 -6.01 1.65 2.74
C VAL A 35 -6.44 2.14 1.35
N LEU A 36 -7.66 1.82 0.90
CA LEU A 36 -8.19 2.34 -0.37
C LEU A 36 -8.32 3.86 -0.37
N GLU A 37 -8.86 4.44 0.71
CA GLU A 37 -8.98 5.88 0.87
C GLU A 37 -7.61 6.59 0.87
N LEU A 38 -6.59 5.95 1.45
CA LEU A 38 -5.22 6.45 1.44
C LEU A 38 -4.60 6.40 0.03
N LEU A 39 -4.83 5.31 -0.73
CA LEU A 39 -4.35 5.16 -2.11
C LEU A 39 -4.99 6.15 -3.08
N ASP A 40 -6.26 6.49 -2.87
CA ASP A 40 -6.96 7.51 -3.67
C ASP A 40 -6.36 8.90 -3.47
N LYS A 41 -5.91 9.19 -2.25
CA LYS A 41 -5.27 10.47 -1.89
C LYS A 41 -3.75 10.46 -2.05
N MET A 42 -3.16 9.40 -2.61
CA MET A 42 -1.70 9.21 -2.66
C MET A 42 -0.94 10.38 -3.32
N ASP A 43 -1.57 11.11 -4.24
CA ASP A 43 -0.97 12.29 -4.88
C ASP A 43 -0.81 13.50 -3.93
N ASP A 44 -1.55 13.50 -2.81
CA ASP A 44 -1.48 14.53 -1.76
C ASP A 44 -0.42 14.23 -0.69
N TYR A 45 0.18 13.03 -0.72
CA TYR A 45 1.18 12.58 0.26
C TYR A 45 2.56 12.45 -0.39
N ASP A 46 3.61 12.81 0.36
CA ASP A 46 4.94 12.34 0.04
C ASP A 46 5.12 10.86 0.45
N ASP A 47 6.15 10.22 -0.10
CA ASP A 47 6.45 8.80 0.15
C ASP A 47 6.54 8.47 1.65
N ARG A 48 7.00 9.39 2.52
CA ARG A 48 7.15 9.11 3.96
C ARG A 48 5.82 9.20 4.69
N GLN A 49 5.04 10.25 4.40
CA GLN A 49 3.74 10.46 5.03
C GLN A 49 2.77 9.35 4.64
N PHE A 50 2.76 8.94 3.37
CA PHE A 50 1.94 7.82 2.92
C PHE A 50 2.27 6.53 3.70
N LEU A 51 3.55 6.28 3.96
CA LEU A 51 3.99 5.08 4.68
C LEU A 51 3.66 5.11 6.17
N GLU A 52 3.75 6.27 6.83
CA GLU A 52 3.32 6.42 8.22
C GLU A 52 1.81 6.15 8.36
N GLU A 53 0.98 6.79 7.52
CA GLU A 53 -0.48 6.58 7.51
C GLU A 53 -0.84 5.11 7.24
N LEU A 54 -0.15 4.49 6.27
CA LEU A 54 -0.35 3.08 5.95
C LEU A 54 0.01 2.17 7.15
N GLY A 55 1.08 2.49 7.87
CA GLY A 55 1.51 1.74 9.06
C GLY A 55 0.50 1.82 10.21
N GLU A 56 -0.08 3.00 10.43
CA GLU A 56 -1.09 3.22 11.46
C GLU A 56 -2.41 2.49 11.15
N ILE A 57 -2.89 2.58 9.90
CA ILE A 57 -4.12 1.90 9.45
C ILE A 57 -4.00 0.39 9.64
N SER A 58 -2.83 -0.15 9.32
CA SER A 58 -2.61 -1.58 9.22
C SER A 58 -1.98 -2.19 10.48
N LYS A 59 -1.85 -1.39 11.56
CA LYS A 59 -1.35 -1.79 12.90
C LYS A 59 -0.11 -2.71 12.85
N GLY A 60 0.86 -2.38 12.00
CA GLY A 60 2.09 -3.17 11.82
C GLY A 60 2.14 -4.08 10.59
N MET A 61 1.20 -3.96 9.64
CA MET A 61 1.31 -4.65 8.34
C MET A 61 2.53 -4.16 7.53
N THR A 62 3.02 -2.96 7.83
CA THR A 62 4.31 -2.44 7.35
C THR A 62 5.50 -3.32 7.73
N ASP A 63 5.41 -4.16 8.77
CA ASP A 63 6.43 -5.17 9.08
C ASP A 63 6.49 -6.29 8.02
N PHE A 64 5.41 -6.52 7.26
CA PHE A 64 5.39 -7.49 6.15
C PHE A 64 5.96 -6.92 4.85
N ILE A 65 5.95 -5.60 4.70
CA ILE A 65 6.56 -4.93 3.55
C ILE A 65 8.04 -4.74 3.90
N ASP A 66 8.88 -5.71 3.51
CA ASP A 66 10.34 -5.59 3.66
C ASP A 66 10.84 -4.44 2.77
N TRP A 67 10.83 -3.23 3.33
CA TRP A 67 11.17 -1.97 2.66
C TRP A 67 12.61 -1.99 2.09
N LYS A 68 13.51 -2.78 2.69
CA LYS A 68 14.86 -3.00 2.17
C LYS A 68 14.85 -3.69 0.80
N ALA A 69 13.86 -4.54 0.52
CA ALA A 69 13.70 -5.22 -0.77
C ALA A 69 13.12 -4.26 -1.83
N MET A 70 12.13 -3.44 -1.46
CA MET A 70 11.48 -2.48 -2.38
C MET A 70 12.40 -1.32 -2.76
N ALA A 71 13.12 -0.73 -1.80
CA ALA A 71 14.06 0.37 -2.06
C ALA A 71 15.26 -0.05 -2.94
N LYS A 72 15.60 -1.35 -2.96
CA LYS A 72 16.67 -1.91 -3.80
C LYS A 72 16.23 -2.12 -5.25
N ALA A 73 14.93 -2.31 -5.51
CA ALA A 73 14.39 -2.51 -6.87
C ALA A 73 14.33 -1.19 -7.69
N ARG A 74 14.53 -0.04 -7.05
CA ARG A 74 14.55 1.30 -7.67
C ARG A 74 15.97 1.79 -8.01
N ARG A 75 17.01 0.96 -7.88
CA ARG A 75 18.40 1.26 -8.29
C ARG A 75 18.82 0.46 -9.51
#